data_AF-A0A5B0KCS2-F1
#
_entry.id   AF-A0A5B0KCS2-F1
#
_cell.length_a   1.000
_cell.length_b   1.000
_cell.length_c   1.000
_cell.angle_alpha   90.00
_cell.angle_beta   90.00
_cell.angle_gamma   90.00
#
_symmetry.space_group_name_H-M   'P 1'
#
loop_
_entity.id
_entity.type
_entity.pdbx_description
1 polymer ?
#
loop_
_entity_poly.entity_id
_entity_poly.type
_entity_poly.pdbx_seq_one_letter_code
_entity_poly.pdbx_strand_id
1 'polypeptide(L)'
;MLKNKWIKNFLFFIALLLIGAGVIVTLTIGATEGTVVIVTGFGLMVLTQFEWHEIKLLGMEAKLRDTINDAEKVLESLRKVSLPISEVAISLASRTGRLDTATSNKDLYKLVSSISSELEQIGVKKDELTAIKHDWFYFTTFDMCSLLSKTIITILRGHHEEASQIYHQWVGNKPITDTEKQLELLTPVRDASAEIEEFRNAFWKKPYKDIPAILKKLIDDSKVLTMNEKQKFWEENEEVWKDILFFIENKEFRRPEIWFSE
;
A
#
# COMPACT_ATOMS: atom_id res chain seq x y z
N MET A 1 51.49 7.09 22.40
CA MET A 1 51.27 5.68 22.79
C MET A 1 52.61 5.02 23.03
N LEU A 2 53.03 4.86 24.29
CA LEU A 2 54.30 4.23 24.62
C LEU A 2 54.14 2.70 24.59
N LYS A 3 54.46 2.08 23.46
CA LYS A 3 54.50 0.61 23.32
C LYS A 3 55.59 -0.02 24.19
N ASN A 4 56.57 0.77 24.64
CA ASN A 4 57.68 0.29 25.44
C ASN A 4 57.31 0.34 26.93
N LYS A 5 57.15 -0.83 27.56
CA LYS A 5 56.89 -0.99 29.01
C LYS A 5 57.87 -0.20 29.87
N TRP A 6 59.11 -0.06 29.41
CA TRP A 6 60.14 0.70 30.11
C TRP A 6 59.80 2.20 30.20
N ILE A 7 59.25 2.78 29.13
CA ILE A 7 58.89 4.22 29.12
C ILE A 7 57.61 4.47 29.94
N LYS A 8 56.65 3.52 29.94
CA LYS A 8 55.48 3.60 30.83
C LYS A 8 55.90 3.62 32.31
N ASN A 9 56.79 2.69 32.70
CA ASN A 9 57.31 2.64 34.07
C ASN A 9 58.12 3.89 34.42
N PHE A 10 58.94 4.39 33.50
CA PHE A 10 59.71 5.61 33.68
C PHE A 10 58.82 6.84 33.91
N LEU A 11 57.79 7.04 33.09
CA LEU A 11 56.85 8.16 33.27
C LEU A 11 56.01 8.01 34.55
N PHE A 12 55.69 6.80 34.96
CA PHE A 12 55.01 6.55 36.23
C PHE A 12 55.89 6.94 37.43
N PHE A 13 57.17 6.61 37.40
CA PHE A 13 58.12 7.06 38.42
C PHE A 13 58.26 8.58 38.44
N ILE A 14 58.27 9.24 37.27
CA ILE A 14 58.27 10.71 37.18
C ILE A 14 56.99 11.29 37.78
N ALA A 15 55.82 10.70 37.52
CA ALA A 15 54.56 11.15 38.10
C ALA A 15 54.58 11.10 39.64
N LEU A 16 55.09 10.01 40.21
CA LEU A 16 55.26 9.85 41.66
C LEU A 16 56.23 10.88 42.25
N LEU A 17 57.36 11.12 41.57
CA LEU A 17 58.33 12.14 41.98
C LEU A 17 57.72 13.55 41.92
N LEU A 18 56.91 13.86 40.91
CA LEU A 18 56.20 15.13 40.82
C LEU A 18 55.20 15.31 41.96
N ILE A 19 54.43 14.27 42.30
CA ILE A 19 53.51 14.34 43.44
C ILE A 19 54.29 14.57 44.75
N GLY A 20 55.38 13.84 44.98
CA GLY A 20 56.23 14.01 46.16
C GLY A 20 56.88 15.40 46.23
N ALA A 21 57.41 15.90 45.11
CA ALA A 21 57.97 17.24 45.01
C ALA A 21 56.91 18.31 45.23
N GLY A 22 55.70 18.11 44.71
CA GLY A 22 54.58 19.02 44.90
C GLY A 22 54.17 19.15 46.37
N VAL A 23 54.17 18.07 47.14
CA VAL A 23 53.94 18.11 48.61
C VAL A 23 55.02 18.94 49.32
N ILE A 24 56.28 18.81 48.92
CA ILE A 24 57.38 19.60 49.50
C ILE A 24 57.22 21.08 49.15
N VAL A 25 56.85 21.40 47.91
CA VAL A 25 56.59 22.78 47.46
C VAL A 25 55.40 23.39 48.20
N THR A 26 54.33 22.62 48.44
CA THR A 26 53.18 23.04 49.26
C THR A 26 53.61 23.46 50.66
N LEU A 27 54.57 22.74 51.27
CA LEU A 27 55.04 23.01 52.63
C LEU A 27 56.08 24.15 52.72
N THR A 28 56.74 24.53 51.62
CA THR A 28 57.89 25.44 51.63
C THR A 28 57.66 26.77 50.91
N ILE A 29 56.86 26.79 49.84
CA ILE A 29 56.71 27.95 48.94
C ILE A 29 55.29 28.50 49.02
N GLY A 30 54.30 27.62 48.90
CA GLY A 30 52.89 28.03 48.91
C GLY A 30 51.96 26.93 48.41
N ALA A 31 50.71 26.98 48.89
CA ALA A 31 49.70 25.96 48.60
C ALA A 31 49.32 25.92 47.11
N THR A 32 49.31 27.08 46.44
CA THR A 32 48.91 27.20 45.04
C THR A 32 49.94 26.55 44.11
N GLU A 33 51.23 26.83 44.34
CA GLU A 33 52.34 26.31 43.55
C GLU A 33 52.45 24.78 43.68
N GLY A 34 52.34 24.27 44.91
CA GLY A 34 52.40 22.82 45.15
C GLY A 34 51.20 22.07 44.57
N THR A 35 50.00 22.68 44.59
CA THR A 35 48.80 22.08 43.98
C THR A 35 48.95 21.89 42.47
N VAL A 36 49.53 22.86 41.76
CA VAL A 36 49.77 22.75 40.31
C VAL A 36 50.69 21.56 39.99
N VAL A 37 51.75 21.38 40.78
CA VAL A 37 52.72 20.29 40.59
C VAL A 37 52.09 18.93 40.90
N ILE A 38 51.29 18.82 41.97
CA ILE A 38 50.55 17.60 42.33
C ILE A 38 49.54 17.24 41.23
N VAL A 39 48.73 18.19 40.76
CA VAL A 39 47.74 17.98 39.69
C VAL A 39 48.42 17.54 38.39
N THR A 40 49.59 18.11 38.07
CA THR A 40 50.38 17.70 36.91
C THR A 40 50.87 16.26 37.03
N GLY A 41 51.35 15.85 38.22
CA GLY A 41 51.75 14.47 38.50
C GLY A 41 50.58 13.48 38.40
N PHE A 42 49.43 13.81 38.97
CA PHE A 42 48.20 13.00 38.81
C PHE A 42 47.73 12.92 37.37
N GLY A 43 47.76 14.02 36.62
CA GLY A 43 47.43 14.03 35.18
C GLY A 43 48.34 13.10 34.38
N LEU A 44 49.65 13.11 34.64
CA LEU A 44 50.62 12.22 34.01
C LEU A 44 50.36 10.74 34.36
N MET A 45 49.96 10.46 35.61
CA MET A 45 49.61 9.10 36.06
C MET A 45 48.35 8.58 35.37
N VAL A 46 47.30 9.39 35.27
CA VAL A 46 46.04 9.03 34.58
C VAL A 46 46.28 8.80 33.08
N LEU A 47 47.07 9.65 32.43
CA LEU A 47 47.38 9.52 31.01
C LEU A 47 48.23 8.28 30.67
N THR A 48 49.02 7.77 31.63
CA THR A 48 49.91 6.62 31.40
C THR A 48 49.28 5.27 31.74
N GLN A 49 48.32 5.24 32.68
CA GLN A 49 47.70 4.01 33.18
C GLN A 49 46.39 3.64 32.47
N PHE A 50 45.62 4.62 31.97
CA PHE A 50 44.35 4.33 31.30
C PHE A 50 44.54 4.07 29.80
N GLU A 51 44.13 2.89 29.34
CA GLU A 51 44.10 2.53 27.91
C GLU A 51 42.80 3.04 27.27
N TRP A 52 42.80 4.33 26.93
CA TRP A 52 41.62 5.08 26.49
C TRP A 52 41.02 4.67 25.13
N HIS A 53 41.66 3.77 24.38
CA HIS A 53 41.28 3.49 22.99
C HIS A 53 40.39 2.26 22.81
N GLU A 54 40.57 1.18 23.58
CA GLU A 54 39.85 -0.09 23.33
C GLU A 54 38.56 -0.22 24.14
N ILE A 55 38.52 0.30 25.38
CA ILE A 55 37.38 0.12 26.30
C ILE A 55 36.17 0.97 25.90
N LYS A 56 36.39 2.12 25.24
CA LYS A 56 35.29 2.98 24.77
C LYS A 56 34.77 2.61 23.38
N LEU A 57 35.64 2.13 22.48
CA LEU A 57 35.24 1.81 21.11
C LEU A 57 34.39 0.53 21.06
N LEU A 58 34.85 -0.55 21.71
CA LEU A 58 34.15 -1.84 21.73
C LEU A 58 32.86 -1.79 22.56
N GLY A 59 32.85 -1.06 23.68
CA GLY A 59 31.66 -0.89 24.51
C GLY A 59 30.61 0.03 23.87
N MET A 60 31.02 1.07 23.14
CA MET A 60 30.10 1.87 22.33
C MET A 60 29.55 1.08 21.16
N GLU A 61 30.39 0.33 20.42
CA GLU A 61 29.97 -0.46 19.27
C GLU A 61 28.97 -1.56 19.66
N ALA A 62 29.22 -2.26 20.77
CA ALA A 62 28.27 -3.23 21.33
C ALA A 62 26.94 -2.57 21.70
N LYS A 63 26.99 -1.44 22.42
CA LYS A 63 25.76 -0.69 22.80
C LYS A 63 25.02 -0.14 21.58
N LEU A 64 25.72 0.29 20.54
CA LEU A 64 25.15 0.76 19.27
C LEU A 64 24.46 -0.38 18.54
N ARG A 65 25.10 -1.55 18.48
CA ARG A 65 24.55 -2.77 17.88
C ARG A 65 23.31 -3.25 18.63
N ASP A 66 23.34 -3.25 19.96
CA ASP A 66 22.17 -3.60 20.78
C ASP A 66 21.03 -2.60 20.58
N THR A 67 21.32 -1.30 20.54
CA THR A 67 20.32 -0.25 20.27
C THR A 67 19.71 -0.39 18.87
N ILE A 68 20.53 -0.69 17.86
CA ILE A 68 20.05 -0.96 16.49
C ILE A 68 19.15 -2.20 16.49
N ASN A 69 19.57 -3.28 17.15
CA ASN A 69 18.81 -4.52 17.22
C ASN A 69 17.47 -4.34 17.94
N ASP A 70 17.44 -3.55 19.02
CA ASP A 70 16.20 -3.24 19.72
C ASP A 70 15.29 -2.31 18.90
N ALA A 71 15.84 -1.32 18.20
CA ALA A 71 15.08 -0.51 17.25
C ALA A 71 14.46 -1.38 16.14
N GLU A 72 15.21 -2.36 15.63
CA GLU A 72 14.73 -3.28 14.60
C GLU A 72 13.62 -4.22 15.11
N LYS A 73 13.72 -4.70 16.37
CA LYS A 73 12.61 -5.42 17.03
C LYS A 73 11.37 -4.56 17.21
N VAL A 74 11.53 -3.28 17.54
CA VAL A 74 10.41 -2.34 17.67
C VAL A 74 9.75 -2.09 16.31
N LEU A 75 10.54 -1.85 15.26
CA LEU A 75 10.02 -1.71 13.89
C LEU A 75 9.31 -2.97 13.41
N GLU A 76 9.87 -4.15 13.69
CA GLU A 76 9.25 -5.44 13.38
C GLU A 76 7.90 -5.60 14.11
N SER A 77 7.84 -5.23 15.39
CA SER A 77 6.59 -5.27 16.17
C SER A 77 5.57 -4.26 15.64
N LEU A 78 6.02 -3.06 15.25
CA LEU A 78 5.18 -2.05 14.63
C LEU A 78 4.60 -2.55 13.30
N ARG A 79 5.44 -3.15 12.44
CA ARG A 79 4.97 -3.77 11.18
C ARG A 79 3.90 -4.84 11.42
N LYS A 80 4.12 -5.74 12.38
CA LYS A 80 3.17 -6.81 12.75
C LYS A 80 1.81 -6.30 13.21
N VAL A 81 1.75 -5.11 13.81
CA VAL A 81 0.50 -4.50 14.27
C VAL A 81 -0.13 -3.62 13.20
N SER A 82 0.68 -2.80 12.52
CA SER A 82 0.20 -1.85 11.52
C SER A 82 -0.36 -2.53 10.27
N LEU A 83 0.26 -3.61 9.80
CA LEU A 83 -0.19 -4.32 8.58
C LEU A 83 -1.67 -4.76 8.65
N PRO A 84 -2.11 -5.54 9.66
CA PRO A 84 -3.52 -5.92 9.78
C PRO A 84 -4.47 -4.74 9.97
N ILE A 85 -4.06 -3.70 10.71
CA ILE A 85 -4.88 -2.50 10.93
C ILE A 85 -5.09 -1.75 9.61
N SER A 86 -4.02 -1.58 8.84
CA SER A 86 -4.05 -0.94 7.53
C SER A 86 -4.87 -1.75 6.52
N GLU A 87 -4.76 -3.07 6.52
CA GLU A 87 -5.61 -3.95 5.69
C GLU A 87 -7.09 -3.74 5.99
N VAL A 88 -7.47 -3.75 7.28
CA VAL A 88 -8.85 -3.50 7.71
C VAL A 88 -9.31 -2.10 7.29
N ALA A 89 -8.48 -1.08 7.50
CA ALA A 89 -8.81 0.30 7.13
C ALA A 89 -9.02 0.45 5.62
N ILE A 90 -8.12 -0.09 4.80
CA ILE A 90 -8.22 -0.07 3.33
C ILE A 90 -9.44 -0.86 2.87
N SER A 91 -9.66 -2.06 3.41
CA SER A 91 -10.81 -2.90 3.06
C SER A 91 -12.13 -2.20 3.38
N LEU A 92 -12.27 -1.63 4.59
CA LEU A 92 -13.45 -0.88 4.98
C LEU A 92 -13.67 0.33 4.07
N ALA A 93 -12.64 1.15 3.87
CA ALA A 93 -12.72 2.33 3.00
C ALA A 93 -13.09 1.96 1.55
N SER A 94 -12.56 0.85 1.03
CA SER A 94 -12.86 0.37 -0.34
C SER A 94 -14.30 -0.14 -0.47
N ARG A 95 -14.86 -0.71 0.59
CA ARG A 95 -16.25 -1.19 0.63
C ARG A 95 -17.25 -0.06 0.85
N THR A 96 -16.87 0.96 1.63
CA THR A 96 -17.74 2.10 1.95
C THR A 96 -17.63 3.22 0.93
N GLY A 97 -16.49 3.33 0.24
CA GLY A 97 -16.15 4.35 -0.76
C GLY A 97 -16.37 3.91 -2.20
N ARG A 98 -17.40 3.09 -2.44
CA ARG A 98 -17.80 2.68 -3.79
C ARG A 98 -18.35 3.89 -4.57
N LEU A 99 -18.46 3.80 -5.90
CA LEU A 99 -19.09 4.85 -6.71
C LEU A 99 -20.40 5.34 -6.07
N ASP A 100 -20.55 6.67 -5.95
CA ASP A 100 -21.75 7.35 -5.41
C ASP A 100 -21.96 7.23 -3.88
N THR A 101 -20.87 7.05 -3.11
CA THR A 101 -20.89 6.97 -1.64
C THR A 101 -20.13 8.11 -0.95
N ALA A 102 -20.11 8.10 0.39
CA ALA A 102 -19.59 9.19 1.21
C ALA A 102 -18.07 9.45 1.07
N THR A 103 -17.30 8.52 0.51
CA THR A 103 -15.85 8.70 0.26
C THR A 103 -15.62 8.75 -1.24
N SER A 104 -15.15 9.90 -1.74
CA SER A 104 -14.82 10.06 -3.16
C SER A 104 -13.69 9.11 -3.58
N ASN A 105 -13.62 8.75 -4.86
CA ASN A 105 -12.52 7.95 -5.41
C ASN A 105 -11.15 8.61 -5.13
N LYS A 106 -11.11 9.94 -5.19
CA LYS A 106 -9.94 10.75 -4.88
C LYS A 106 -9.50 10.59 -3.42
N ASP A 107 -10.44 10.65 -2.49
CA ASP A 107 -10.14 10.51 -1.05
C ASP A 107 -9.73 9.08 -0.71
N LEU A 108 -10.36 8.08 -1.32
CA LEU A 108 -9.98 6.67 -1.18
C LEU A 108 -8.55 6.44 -1.70
N TYR A 109 -8.23 6.93 -2.90
CA TYR A 109 -6.88 6.83 -3.45
C TYR A 109 -5.84 7.51 -2.55
N LYS A 110 -6.16 8.71 -2.05
CA LYS A 110 -5.29 9.45 -1.13
C LYS A 110 -5.07 8.66 0.16
N LEU A 111 -6.12 8.10 0.76
CA LEU A 111 -6.02 7.27 1.96
C LEU A 111 -5.11 6.06 1.73
N VAL A 112 -5.36 5.29 0.67
CA VAL A 112 -4.56 4.09 0.32
C VAL A 112 -3.11 4.47 0.08
N SER A 113 -2.86 5.56 -0.65
CA SER A 113 -1.51 6.05 -0.96
C SER A 113 -0.77 6.51 0.31
N SER A 114 -1.44 7.26 1.18
CA SER A 114 -0.88 7.70 2.46
C SER A 114 -0.52 6.52 3.35
N ILE A 115 -1.44 5.56 3.54
CA ILE A 115 -1.16 4.35 4.32
C ILE A 115 0.03 3.58 3.74
N SER A 116 0.10 3.46 2.41
CA SER A 116 1.21 2.77 1.74
C SER A 116 2.55 3.44 2.01
N SER A 117 2.60 4.77 1.89
CA SER A 117 3.80 5.57 2.15
C SER A 117 4.30 5.41 3.59
N GLU A 118 3.40 5.45 4.58
CA GLU A 118 3.77 5.27 5.98
C GLU A 118 4.28 3.85 6.28
N LEU A 119 3.68 2.83 5.66
CA LEU A 119 4.13 1.45 5.80
C LEU A 119 5.48 1.20 5.10
N GLU A 120 5.72 1.83 3.94
CA GLU A 120 7.03 1.80 3.27
C GLU A 120 8.13 2.41 4.14
N GLN A 121 7.84 3.53 4.84
CA GLN A 121 8.81 4.19 5.73
C GLN A 121 9.26 3.31 6.90
N ILE A 122 8.41 2.39 7.38
CA ILE A 122 8.76 1.43 8.43
C ILE A 122 9.32 0.10 7.88
N GLY A 123 9.60 0.04 6.58
CA GLY A 123 10.28 -1.08 5.92
C GLY A 123 9.39 -2.24 5.50
N VAL A 124 8.07 -2.02 5.35
CA VAL A 124 7.17 -3.04 4.79
C VAL A 124 7.50 -3.27 3.31
N LYS A 125 7.50 -4.53 2.88
CA LYS A 125 7.85 -4.88 1.49
C LYS A 125 6.68 -4.64 0.53
N LYS A 126 7.00 -4.45 -0.76
CA LYS A 126 6.00 -4.16 -1.82
C LYS A 126 4.97 -5.27 -2.03
N ASP A 127 5.33 -6.52 -1.80
CA ASP A 127 4.44 -7.68 -1.85
C ASP A 127 3.41 -7.66 -0.72
N GLU A 128 3.84 -7.33 0.50
CA GLU A 128 2.95 -7.14 1.66
C GLU A 128 2.00 -5.96 1.45
N LEU A 129 2.51 -4.83 0.93
CA LEU A 129 1.69 -3.67 0.57
C LEU A 129 0.66 -3.99 -0.53
N THR A 130 1.04 -4.82 -1.49
CA THR A 130 0.13 -5.30 -2.52
C THR A 130 -0.95 -6.19 -1.90
N ALA A 131 -0.59 -7.05 -0.95
CA ALA A 131 -1.52 -7.98 -0.32
C ALA A 131 -2.62 -7.24 0.44
N ILE A 132 -2.27 -6.25 1.26
CA ILE A 132 -3.26 -5.47 2.04
C ILE A 132 -4.18 -4.61 1.15
N LYS A 133 -3.79 -4.33 -0.10
CA LYS A 133 -4.56 -3.58 -1.09
C LYS A 133 -5.51 -4.44 -1.91
N HIS A 134 -5.59 -5.75 -1.65
CA HIS A 134 -6.41 -6.67 -2.43
C HIS A 134 -7.85 -6.18 -2.64
N ASP A 135 -8.53 -5.77 -1.56
CA ASP A 135 -9.92 -5.30 -1.63
C ASP A 135 -10.05 -4.00 -2.41
N TRP A 136 -9.06 -3.10 -2.31
CA TRP A 136 -9.02 -1.88 -3.11
C TRP A 136 -8.95 -2.21 -4.61
N PHE A 137 -8.03 -3.10 -5.02
CA PHE A 137 -7.94 -3.54 -6.41
C PHE A 137 -9.23 -4.19 -6.89
N TYR A 138 -9.87 -5.01 -6.05
CA TYR A 138 -11.13 -5.65 -6.38
C TYR A 138 -12.26 -4.65 -6.59
N PHE A 139 -12.52 -3.77 -5.63
CA PHE A 139 -13.64 -2.83 -5.72
C PHE A 139 -13.42 -1.77 -6.79
N THR A 140 -12.20 -1.26 -6.95
CA THR A 140 -11.90 -0.32 -8.04
C THR A 140 -12.11 -0.98 -9.41
N THR A 141 -11.59 -2.19 -9.63
CA THR A 141 -11.83 -2.90 -10.89
C THR A 141 -13.31 -3.18 -11.12
N PHE A 142 -14.02 -3.62 -10.07
CA PHE A 142 -15.46 -3.88 -10.12
C PHE A 142 -16.21 -2.62 -10.56
N ASP A 143 -15.91 -1.48 -9.96
CA ASP A 143 -16.61 -0.23 -10.21
C ASP A 143 -16.28 0.31 -11.62
N MET A 144 -15.02 0.25 -12.07
CA MET A 144 -14.63 0.61 -13.45
C MET A 144 -15.37 -0.25 -14.50
N CYS A 145 -15.40 -1.58 -14.31
CA CYS A 145 -16.12 -2.49 -15.20
C CYS A 145 -17.65 -2.33 -15.10
N SER A 146 -18.16 -1.90 -13.94
CA SER A 146 -19.59 -1.66 -13.73
C SER A 146 -20.09 -0.46 -14.52
N LEU A 147 -19.26 0.55 -14.81
CA LEU A 147 -19.62 1.64 -15.72
C LEU A 147 -19.96 1.10 -17.11
N LEU A 148 -19.10 0.25 -17.65
CA LEU A 148 -19.32 -0.40 -18.94
C LEU A 148 -20.53 -1.35 -18.92
N SER A 149 -20.68 -2.13 -17.85
CA SER A 149 -21.83 -3.02 -17.67
C SER A 149 -23.15 -2.25 -17.62
N LYS A 150 -23.21 -1.09 -16.94
CA LYS A 150 -24.40 -0.22 -16.91
C LYS A 150 -24.80 0.27 -18.30
N THR A 151 -23.82 0.66 -19.13
CA THR A 151 -24.07 1.09 -20.51
C THR A 151 -24.67 -0.04 -21.35
N ILE A 152 -24.11 -1.25 -21.27
CA ILE A 152 -24.65 -2.43 -21.98
C ILE A 152 -26.05 -2.78 -21.48
N ILE A 153 -26.27 -2.81 -20.16
CA ILE A 153 -27.59 -3.07 -19.58
C ILE A 153 -28.63 -2.07 -20.10
N THR A 154 -28.23 -0.82 -20.34
CA THR A 154 -29.13 0.21 -20.89
C THR A 154 -29.52 -0.12 -22.34
N ILE A 155 -28.58 -0.57 -23.16
CA ILE A 155 -28.86 -1.01 -24.54
C ILE A 155 -29.77 -2.25 -24.53
N LEU A 156 -29.44 -3.25 -23.70
CA LEU A 156 -30.25 -4.48 -23.57
C LEU A 156 -31.67 -4.20 -23.08
N ARG A 157 -31.87 -3.20 -22.21
CA ARG A 157 -33.20 -2.75 -21.78
C ARG A 157 -34.00 -2.18 -22.95
N GLY A 158 -33.37 -1.43 -23.85
CA GLY A 158 -34.00 -0.96 -25.08
C GLY A 158 -34.53 -2.13 -25.92
N HIS A 159 -33.68 -3.13 -26.20
CA HIS A 159 -34.08 -4.35 -26.91
C HIS A 159 -35.22 -5.10 -26.22
N HIS A 160 -35.14 -5.23 -24.89
CA HIS A 160 -36.19 -5.85 -24.09
C HIS A 160 -37.53 -5.10 -24.24
N GLU A 161 -37.51 -3.77 -24.14
CA GLU A 161 -38.71 -2.92 -24.25
C GLU A 161 -39.34 -3.01 -25.64
N GLU A 162 -38.53 -2.94 -26.70
CA GLU A 162 -38.99 -3.10 -28.09
C GLU A 162 -39.63 -4.47 -28.33
N ALA A 163 -38.95 -5.55 -27.95
CA ALA A 163 -39.48 -6.91 -28.08
C ALA A 163 -40.77 -7.11 -27.26
N SER A 164 -40.82 -6.56 -26.05
CA SER A 164 -41.99 -6.62 -25.16
C SER A 164 -43.19 -5.87 -25.76
N GLN A 165 -42.97 -4.69 -26.36
CA GLN A 165 -44.02 -3.95 -27.05
C GLN A 165 -44.59 -4.74 -28.23
N ILE A 166 -43.73 -5.37 -29.06
CA ILE A 166 -44.17 -6.21 -30.19
C ILE A 166 -45.03 -7.36 -29.68
N TYR A 167 -44.58 -8.05 -28.61
CA TYR A 167 -45.35 -9.12 -27.99
C TYR A 167 -46.71 -8.63 -27.47
N HIS A 168 -46.74 -7.52 -26.72
CA HIS A 168 -47.98 -6.97 -26.16
C HIS A 168 -48.98 -6.51 -27.24
N GLN A 169 -48.50 -5.90 -28.32
CA GLN A 169 -49.32 -5.54 -29.48
C GLN A 169 -49.95 -6.78 -30.14
N TRP A 170 -49.19 -7.88 -30.24
CA TRP A 170 -49.69 -9.13 -30.81
C TRP A 170 -50.73 -9.81 -29.92
N VAL A 171 -50.48 -9.93 -28.61
CA VAL A 171 -51.43 -10.60 -27.69
C VAL A 171 -52.75 -9.84 -27.63
N GLY A 172 -52.73 -8.51 -27.69
CA GLY A 172 -53.94 -7.69 -27.84
C GLY A 172 -55.05 -7.99 -26.82
N ASN A 173 -54.69 -8.43 -25.61
CA ASN A 173 -55.59 -8.90 -24.55
C ASN A 173 -56.48 -10.12 -24.92
N LYS A 174 -56.09 -10.94 -25.89
CA LYS A 174 -56.83 -12.15 -26.29
C LYS A 174 -56.20 -13.42 -25.69
N PRO A 175 -57.00 -14.47 -25.44
CA PRO A 175 -56.47 -15.78 -25.05
C PRO A 175 -55.50 -16.30 -26.10
N ILE A 176 -54.29 -16.66 -25.66
CA ILE A 176 -53.24 -17.13 -26.55
C ILE A 176 -53.58 -18.54 -27.00
N THR A 177 -53.82 -18.68 -28.30
CA THR A 177 -54.20 -19.95 -28.95
C THR A 177 -53.08 -20.51 -29.82
N ASP A 178 -52.15 -19.66 -30.27
CA ASP A 178 -50.97 -20.03 -31.05
C ASP A 178 -49.73 -20.01 -30.15
N THR A 179 -49.36 -21.18 -29.64
CA THR A 179 -48.21 -21.36 -28.74
C THR A 179 -46.87 -21.23 -29.45
N GLU A 180 -46.79 -21.52 -30.74
CA GLU A 180 -45.54 -21.47 -31.51
C GLU A 180 -45.14 -20.01 -31.75
N LYS A 181 -46.09 -19.20 -32.22
CA LYS A 181 -45.89 -17.76 -32.38
C LYS A 181 -45.70 -17.03 -31.05
N GLN A 182 -46.35 -17.49 -29.98
CA GLN A 182 -46.10 -16.97 -28.64
C GLN A 182 -44.64 -17.19 -28.23
N LEU A 183 -44.11 -18.40 -28.45
CA LEU A 183 -42.72 -18.73 -28.11
C LEU A 183 -41.74 -17.90 -28.95
N GLU A 184 -42.00 -17.77 -30.25
CA GLU A 184 -41.19 -16.94 -31.16
C GLU A 184 -41.08 -15.49 -30.65
N LEU A 185 -42.19 -14.87 -30.26
CA LEU A 185 -42.21 -13.47 -29.80
C LEU A 185 -41.70 -13.29 -28.37
N LEU A 186 -41.83 -14.28 -27.50
CA LEU A 186 -41.30 -14.23 -26.13
C LEU A 186 -39.80 -14.52 -26.05
N THR A 187 -39.23 -15.24 -27.02
CA THR A 187 -37.81 -15.63 -26.97
C THR A 187 -36.88 -14.41 -26.89
N PRO A 188 -37.02 -13.37 -27.73
CA PRO A 188 -36.18 -12.17 -27.63
C PRO A 188 -36.30 -11.44 -26.28
N VAL A 189 -37.52 -11.38 -25.70
CA VAL A 189 -37.75 -10.77 -24.38
C VAL A 189 -37.02 -11.55 -23.29
N ARG A 190 -37.09 -12.88 -23.35
CA ARG A 190 -36.44 -13.78 -22.39
C ARG A 190 -34.93 -13.73 -22.51
N ASP A 191 -34.40 -13.71 -23.73
CA ASP A 191 -32.96 -13.64 -23.98
C ASP A 191 -32.38 -12.31 -23.47
N ALA A 192 -33.03 -11.18 -23.77
CA ALA A 192 -32.63 -9.87 -23.22
C ALA A 192 -32.70 -9.85 -21.69
N SER A 193 -33.75 -10.41 -21.09
CA SER A 193 -33.86 -10.50 -19.63
C SER A 193 -32.75 -11.35 -19.01
N ALA A 194 -32.43 -12.48 -19.64
CA ALA A 194 -31.39 -13.39 -19.17
C ALA A 194 -30.02 -12.72 -19.21
N GLU A 195 -29.67 -12.08 -20.34
CA GLU A 195 -28.39 -11.37 -20.46
C GLU A 195 -28.28 -10.21 -19.46
N ILE A 196 -29.35 -9.42 -19.24
CA ILE A 196 -29.35 -8.36 -18.22
C ILE A 196 -29.02 -8.91 -16.84
N GLU A 197 -29.60 -10.06 -16.45
CA GLU A 197 -29.29 -10.70 -15.18
C GLU A 197 -27.87 -11.29 -15.14
N GLU A 198 -27.36 -11.80 -16.26
CA GLU A 198 -25.96 -12.23 -16.36
C GLU A 198 -25.00 -11.04 -16.13
N PHE A 199 -25.22 -9.90 -16.79
CA PHE A 199 -24.41 -8.70 -16.60
C PHE A 199 -24.45 -8.14 -15.17
N ARG A 200 -25.60 -8.22 -14.49
CA ARG A 200 -25.75 -7.80 -13.08
C ARG A 200 -24.93 -8.66 -12.12
N ASN A 201 -24.82 -9.95 -12.41
CA ASN A 201 -24.20 -10.92 -11.51
C ASN A 201 -22.77 -11.31 -11.92
N ALA A 202 -22.32 -10.89 -13.10
CA ALA A 202 -21.08 -11.34 -13.75
C ALA A 202 -19.83 -11.26 -12.88
N PHE A 203 -19.72 -10.18 -12.09
CA PHE A 203 -18.47 -9.84 -11.38
C PHE A 203 -18.45 -10.33 -9.93
N TRP A 204 -19.60 -10.74 -9.40
CA TRP A 204 -19.73 -11.05 -7.99
C TRP A 204 -18.83 -12.22 -7.59
N LYS A 205 -17.97 -11.99 -6.58
CA LYS A 205 -17.02 -12.97 -6.04
C LYS A 205 -16.02 -13.53 -7.07
N LYS A 206 -15.76 -12.80 -8.16
CA LYS A 206 -14.73 -13.17 -9.15
C LYS A 206 -13.38 -12.56 -8.78
N PRO A 207 -12.24 -13.21 -9.08
CA PRO A 207 -10.95 -12.57 -8.93
C PRO A 207 -10.90 -11.28 -9.77
N TYR A 208 -10.38 -10.19 -9.19
CA TYR A 208 -10.42 -8.89 -9.85
C TYR A 208 -9.74 -8.88 -11.23
N LYS A 209 -8.66 -9.67 -11.39
CA LYS A 209 -7.94 -9.85 -12.65
C LYS A 209 -8.77 -10.47 -13.78
N ASP A 210 -9.78 -11.25 -13.42
CA ASP A 210 -10.62 -11.97 -14.38
C ASP A 210 -11.83 -11.14 -14.82
N ILE A 211 -12.22 -10.12 -14.03
CA ILE A 211 -13.42 -9.30 -14.28
C ILE A 211 -13.42 -8.70 -15.70
N PRO A 212 -12.32 -8.09 -16.21
CA PRO A 212 -12.33 -7.52 -17.56
C PRO A 212 -12.54 -8.60 -18.63
N ALA A 213 -11.86 -9.74 -18.51
CA ALA A 213 -12.01 -10.83 -19.47
C ALA A 213 -13.44 -11.39 -19.49
N ILE A 214 -14.07 -11.50 -18.32
CA ILE A 214 -15.48 -11.89 -18.19
C ILE A 214 -16.39 -10.87 -18.88
N LEU A 215 -16.22 -9.57 -18.60
CA LEU A 215 -17.00 -8.50 -19.22
C LEU A 215 -16.88 -8.54 -20.74
N LYS A 216 -15.64 -8.60 -21.26
CA LYS A 216 -15.38 -8.66 -22.69
C LYS A 216 -16.09 -9.85 -23.34
N LYS A 217 -15.97 -11.03 -22.72
CA LYS A 217 -16.63 -12.24 -23.20
C LYS A 217 -18.15 -12.08 -23.25
N LEU A 218 -18.78 -11.55 -22.19
CA LEU A 218 -20.23 -11.36 -22.16
C LEU A 218 -20.73 -10.43 -23.27
N ILE A 219 -19.97 -9.37 -23.57
CA ILE A 219 -20.31 -8.44 -24.67
C ILE A 219 -20.13 -9.12 -26.02
N ASP A 220 -18.97 -9.76 -26.24
CA ASP A 220 -18.62 -10.37 -27.52
C ASP A 220 -19.55 -11.56 -27.83
N ASP A 221 -19.94 -12.35 -26.83
CA ASP A 221 -20.82 -13.53 -26.95
C ASP A 221 -22.34 -13.20 -26.86
N SER A 222 -22.72 -11.95 -26.60
CA SER A 222 -24.13 -11.53 -26.51
C SER A 222 -24.90 -11.91 -27.78
N LYS A 223 -26.09 -12.50 -27.62
CA LYS A 223 -27.00 -12.87 -28.69
C LYS A 223 -27.99 -11.77 -29.03
N VAL A 224 -28.24 -10.89 -28.07
CA VAL A 224 -29.20 -9.77 -28.20
C VAL A 224 -28.57 -8.59 -28.91
N LEU A 225 -27.30 -8.28 -28.62
CA LEU A 225 -26.60 -7.17 -29.25
C LEU A 225 -26.22 -7.49 -30.69
N THR A 226 -26.50 -6.56 -31.60
CA THR A 226 -26.05 -6.64 -32.98
C THR A 226 -24.55 -6.39 -33.09
N MET A 227 -23.93 -6.87 -34.17
CA MET A 227 -22.50 -6.64 -34.43
C MET A 227 -22.13 -5.15 -34.46
N ASN A 228 -23.01 -4.32 -35.03
CA ASN A 228 -22.80 -2.88 -35.11
C ASN A 228 -22.84 -2.21 -33.73
N GLU A 229 -23.76 -2.63 -32.86
CA GLU A 229 -23.83 -2.13 -31.48
C GLU A 229 -22.61 -2.53 -30.66
N LYS A 230 -22.13 -3.77 -30.81
CA LYS A 230 -20.90 -4.22 -30.15
C LYS A 230 -19.70 -3.39 -30.61
N GLN A 231 -19.55 -3.18 -31.92
CA GLN A 231 -18.47 -2.36 -32.47
C GLN A 231 -18.54 -0.92 -31.95
N LYS A 232 -19.70 -0.27 -32.08
CA LYS A 232 -19.93 1.10 -31.62
C LYS A 232 -19.66 1.24 -30.12
N PHE A 233 -20.11 0.28 -29.32
CA PHE A 233 -19.86 0.25 -27.88
C PHE A 233 -18.35 0.26 -27.60
N TRP A 234 -17.58 -0.59 -28.26
CA TRP A 234 -16.13 -0.66 -28.06
C TRP A 234 -15.41 0.60 -28.54
N GLU A 235 -15.86 1.21 -29.63
CA GLU A 235 -15.32 2.48 -30.14
C GLU A 235 -15.58 3.63 -29.14
N GLU A 236 -16.80 3.75 -28.62
CA GLU A 236 -17.16 4.81 -27.67
C GLU A 236 -16.49 4.64 -26.30
N ASN A 237 -16.16 3.40 -25.91
CA ASN A 237 -15.61 3.08 -24.59
C ASN A 237 -14.12 2.67 -24.62
N GLU A 238 -13.43 2.89 -25.75
CA GLU A 238 -12.04 2.44 -25.96
C GLU A 238 -11.10 2.95 -24.86
N GLU A 239 -11.22 4.24 -24.50
CA GLU A 239 -10.34 4.86 -23.51
C GLU A 239 -10.62 4.36 -22.08
N VAL A 240 -11.88 4.08 -21.74
CA VAL A 240 -12.26 3.47 -20.46
C VAL A 240 -11.74 2.04 -20.38
N TRP A 241 -11.83 1.30 -21.48
CA TRP A 241 -11.29 -0.06 -21.57
C TRP A 241 -9.77 -0.09 -21.40
N LYS A 242 -9.05 0.84 -22.02
CA LYS A 242 -7.59 1.02 -21.81
C LYS A 242 -7.26 1.33 -20.35
N ASP A 243 -8.07 2.13 -19.67
CA ASP A 243 -7.86 2.44 -18.25
C ASP A 243 -7.99 1.18 -17.39
N ILE A 244 -9.00 0.34 -17.64
CA ILE A 244 -9.21 -0.91 -16.93
C ILE A 244 -8.01 -1.84 -17.09
N LEU A 245 -7.54 -2.05 -18.33
CA LEU A 245 -6.38 -2.91 -18.59
C LEU A 245 -5.12 -2.37 -17.94
N PHE A 246 -4.89 -1.05 -18.03
CA PHE A 246 -3.75 -0.39 -17.40
C PHE A 246 -3.78 -0.57 -15.88
N PHE A 247 -4.95 -0.42 -15.24
CA PHE A 247 -5.10 -0.59 -13.80
C PHE A 247 -4.81 -2.02 -13.34
N ILE A 248 -5.24 -3.04 -14.09
CA ILE A 248 -4.94 -4.44 -13.77
C ILE A 248 -3.44 -4.74 -13.80
N GLU A 249 -2.74 -4.21 -14.81
CA GLU A 249 -1.32 -4.43 -15.01
C GLU A 249 -0.45 -3.61 -14.04
N ASN A 250 -0.73 -2.32 -13.94
CA ASN A 250 0.12 -1.36 -13.25
C ASN A 250 -0.34 -1.04 -11.83
N LYS A 251 -1.58 -1.42 -11.45
CA LYS A 251 -2.20 -1.13 -10.15
C LYS A 251 -2.34 0.36 -9.85
N GLU A 252 -2.42 1.17 -10.90
CA GLU A 252 -2.47 2.62 -10.88
C GLU A 252 -3.45 3.13 -11.93
N PHE A 253 -3.97 4.35 -11.75
CA PHE A 253 -4.88 4.98 -12.72
C PHE A 253 -4.10 5.60 -13.89
N ARG A 254 -4.50 5.28 -15.13
CA ARG A 254 -3.90 5.87 -16.35
C ARG A 254 -4.24 7.36 -16.50
N ARG A 255 -5.48 7.73 -16.18
CA ARG A 255 -6.06 9.08 -16.31
C ARG A 255 -6.71 9.54 -15.00
N PRO A 256 -5.91 9.79 -13.94
CA PRO A 256 -6.45 10.05 -12.61
C PRO A 256 -7.44 11.21 -12.56
N GLU A 257 -7.26 12.23 -13.41
CA GLU A 257 -8.14 13.39 -13.53
C GLU A 257 -9.60 13.03 -13.87
N ILE A 258 -9.82 11.94 -14.61
CA ILE A 258 -11.16 11.44 -14.95
C ILE A 258 -11.75 10.65 -13.78
N TRP A 259 -10.95 9.78 -13.18
CA TRP A 259 -11.40 8.88 -12.10
C TRP A 259 -11.56 9.60 -10.75
N PHE A 260 -10.95 10.78 -10.58
CA PHE A 260 -10.99 11.59 -9.36
C PHE A 260 -11.92 12.80 -9.47
N SER A 261 -12.52 13.06 -10.63
CA SER A 261 -13.50 14.14 -10.81
C SER A 261 -14.93 13.76 -10.43
N GLU A 262 -15.19 12.45 -10.31
CA GLU A 262 -16.43 11.85 -9.81
C GLU A 262 -16.38 11.67 -8.29
#